data_AF-A0A2D5TLS8-F1
#
_entry.id   AF-A0A2D5TLS8-F1
#
_cell.length_a   1.000
_cell.length_b   1.000
_cell.length_c   1.000
_cell.angle_alpha   90.00
_cell.angle_beta   90.00
_cell.angle_gamma   90.00
#
_symmetry.space_group_name_H-M   'P 1'
#
loop_
_entity.id
_entity.type
_entity.pdbx_description
1 polymer ?
#
loop_
_entity_poly.entity_id
_entity_poly.type
_entity_poly.pdbx_seq_one_letter_code
_entity_poly.pdbx_strand_id
1 'polypeptide(L)'
;MKYQSRKKALVLLADGTIFYGKSVGIEGTATGEICFNTGMTGYQEIFTDPSYFGQLMVATNAHIGNYGVNDKEVESEGIKIAGLICRNFSFIHSRVDSDGNLKDWFEKHNLVAISDVDTRALVSYIRDNGAMNAIISTEVDNIEELKKQLAEVPSMEGLELASKVSTKEPYFVGDEKANIKISALDIGIKKNILRNLAKRGAYIKVFPYNSKFSDLESFHPDGYFISNGPGDPEPLEDAIKVAQEIIKRDLPLFGICLGHQVIALANGISTYKMHNGHRGINHPVINLLTGKGEITSQNHGFAINREETEVHPDVEITHTHLNDNTVAGIRLKDKNVFSVQYHPEASPGPNDAVYLFDQFIDNVKRAKSVLSE
;
A
#
# COMPACT_ATOMS: atom_id res chain seq x y z
N MET A 1 30.04 -9.01 -26.53
CA MET A 1 28.77 -8.31 -26.22
C MET A 1 28.61 -7.15 -27.20
N LYS A 2 27.51 -7.09 -27.98
CA LYS A 2 27.21 -5.90 -28.79
C LYS A 2 26.68 -4.81 -27.86
N TYR A 3 27.29 -3.63 -27.88
CA TYR A 3 26.76 -2.46 -27.17
C TYR A 3 25.42 -2.08 -27.80
N GLN A 4 24.31 -2.22 -27.06
CA GLN A 4 23.01 -1.72 -27.47
C GLN A 4 22.86 -0.28 -26.97
N SER A 5 22.81 0.67 -27.90
CA SER A 5 22.48 2.06 -27.57
C SER A 5 21.03 2.12 -27.13
N ARG A 6 20.77 2.46 -25.86
CA ARG A 6 19.42 2.65 -25.33
C ARG A 6 19.01 4.12 -25.46
N LYS A 7 17.74 4.36 -25.80
CA LYS A 7 17.17 5.71 -25.91
C LYS A 7 17.33 6.46 -24.59
N LYS A 8 17.72 7.73 -24.66
CA LYS A 8 17.84 8.61 -23.49
C LYS A 8 16.46 8.77 -22.84
N ALA A 9 16.45 8.91 -21.53
CA ALA A 9 15.26 9.21 -20.75
C ALA A 9 15.61 10.15 -19.60
N LEU A 10 14.60 10.73 -18.95
CA LEU A 10 14.78 11.58 -17.79
C LEU A 10 13.68 11.35 -16.74
N VAL A 11 14.00 11.70 -15.49
CA VAL A 11 13.05 12.07 -14.43
C VAL A 11 13.10 13.59 -14.33
N LEU A 12 11.95 14.25 -14.36
CA LEU A 12 11.80 15.67 -14.05
C LEU A 12 10.90 15.77 -12.82
N LEU A 13 11.40 16.41 -11.77
CA LEU A 13 10.68 16.68 -10.52
C LEU A 13 9.91 18.01 -10.63
N ALA A 14 8.88 18.19 -9.80
CA ALA A 14 8.02 19.38 -9.82
C ALA A 14 8.78 20.70 -9.60
N ASP A 15 9.92 20.65 -8.89
CA ASP A 15 10.79 21.81 -8.65
C ASP A 15 11.75 22.13 -9.83
N GLY A 16 11.71 21.33 -10.90
CA GLY A 16 12.56 21.50 -12.07
C GLY A 16 13.85 20.68 -12.05
N THR A 17 14.13 19.94 -10.97
CA THR A 17 15.30 19.06 -10.88
C THR A 17 15.19 17.90 -11.87
N ILE A 18 16.29 17.61 -12.56
CA ILE A 18 16.32 16.57 -13.60
C ILE A 18 17.38 15.51 -13.28
N PHE A 19 16.97 14.24 -13.37
CA PHE A 19 17.88 13.10 -13.37
C PHE A 19 17.82 12.39 -14.72
N TYR A 20 18.97 12.23 -15.37
CA TYR A 20 19.04 11.54 -16.65
C TYR A 20 19.23 10.04 -16.48
N GLY A 21 18.65 9.29 -17.41
CA GLY A 21 18.75 7.84 -17.49
C GLY A 21 18.55 7.36 -18.92
N LYS A 22 18.12 6.11 -19.04
CA LYS A 22 17.85 5.44 -20.31
C LYS A 22 16.59 4.60 -20.22
N SER A 23 15.78 4.58 -21.28
CA SER A 23 14.64 3.68 -21.38
C SER A 23 15.11 2.22 -21.32
N VAL A 24 14.28 1.35 -20.73
CA VAL A 24 14.47 -0.11 -20.76
C VAL A 24 13.97 -0.75 -22.07
N GLY A 25 13.50 0.05 -23.03
CA GLY A 25 12.97 -0.40 -24.31
C GLY A 25 11.49 -0.06 -24.53
N ILE A 26 10.82 0.47 -23.50
CA ILE A 26 9.43 0.95 -23.57
C ILE A 26 9.50 2.48 -23.62
N GLU A 27 9.00 3.03 -24.72
CA GLU A 27 8.96 4.47 -24.95
C GLU A 27 7.65 5.05 -24.43
N GLY A 28 7.70 6.27 -23.93
CA GLY A 28 6.52 6.98 -23.46
C GLY A 28 6.86 7.98 -22.36
N THR A 29 5.78 8.42 -21.72
CA THR A 29 5.78 9.38 -20.63
C THR A 29 4.84 8.87 -19.55
N ALA A 30 5.22 8.98 -18.28
CA ALA A 30 4.37 8.66 -17.15
C ALA A 30 4.54 9.71 -16.04
N THR A 31 3.45 10.03 -15.36
CA THR A 31 3.38 11.02 -14.29
C THR A 31 2.88 10.40 -12.99
N GLY A 32 3.22 11.02 -11.87
CA GLY A 32 2.72 10.62 -10.56
C GLY A 32 3.52 11.23 -9.43
N GLU A 33 3.09 11.01 -8.20
CA GLU A 33 3.90 11.35 -7.04
C GLU A 33 5.11 10.41 -6.98
N ILE A 34 6.31 10.98 -6.88
CA ILE A 34 7.53 10.18 -6.76
C ILE A 34 7.66 9.64 -5.35
N CYS A 35 7.98 8.34 -5.26
CA CYS A 35 8.28 7.70 -4.02
C CYS A 35 9.44 6.72 -4.19
N PHE A 36 10.07 6.33 -3.09
CA PHE A 36 11.12 5.31 -3.12
C PHE A 36 10.80 4.17 -2.17
N ASN A 37 11.25 2.96 -2.48
CA ASN A 37 11.11 1.80 -1.61
C ASN A 37 12.47 1.16 -1.31
N THR A 38 12.74 0.87 -0.03
CA THR A 38 13.99 0.28 0.47
C THR A 38 14.09 -1.25 0.32
N GLY A 39 13.03 -1.89 -0.19
CA GLY A 39 12.93 -3.31 -0.42
C GLY A 39 14.01 -3.83 -1.37
N MET A 40 14.85 -4.74 -0.87
CA MET A 40 15.88 -5.42 -1.67
C MET A 40 15.33 -6.61 -2.47
N THR A 41 14.15 -7.09 -2.10
CA THR A 41 13.43 -8.19 -2.74
C THR A 41 11.95 -7.85 -2.80
N GLY A 42 11.20 -8.59 -3.61
CA GLY A 42 9.76 -8.45 -3.72
C GLY A 42 9.29 -7.33 -4.63
N TYR A 43 10.08 -6.98 -5.66
CA TYR A 43 9.72 -5.89 -6.56
C TYR A 43 8.38 -6.14 -7.27
N GLN A 44 8.01 -7.39 -7.57
CA GLN A 44 6.78 -7.68 -8.30
C GLN A 44 5.55 -7.45 -7.42
N GLU A 45 5.62 -7.89 -6.18
CA GLU A 45 4.61 -7.65 -5.16
C GLU A 45 4.44 -6.15 -4.90
N ILE A 46 5.56 -5.39 -4.83
CA ILE A 46 5.55 -3.92 -4.77
C ILE A 46 4.86 -3.33 -6.01
N PHE A 47 5.22 -3.77 -7.22
CA PHE A 47 4.66 -3.19 -8.45
C PHE A 47 3.17 -3.47 -8.63
N THR A 48 2.66 -4.52 -7.98
CA THR A 48 1.25 -4.93 -8.03
C THR A 48 0.44 -4.53 -6.80
N ASP A 49 1.05 -3.85 -5.82
CA ASP A 49 0.34 -3.33 -4.66
C ASP A 49 -0.52 -2.11 -5.04
N PRO A 50 -1.86 -2.17 -4.86
CA PRO A 50 -2.77 -1.07 -5.16
C PRO A 50 -2.43 0.25 -4.47
N SER A 51 -1.76 0.22 -3.32
CA SER A 51 -1.35 1.43 -2.59
C SER A 51 -0.36 2.31 -3.38
N TYR A 52 0.31 1.78 -4.41
CA TYR A 52 1.16 2.56 -5.32
C TYR A 52 0.45 3.16 -6.53
N PHE A 53 -0.88 3.05 -6.62
CA PHE A 53 -1.61 3.60 -7.76
C PHE A 53 -1.33 5.09 -7.94
N GLY A 54 -0.92 5.48 -9.16
CA GLY A 54 -0.57 6.87 -9.48
C GLY A 54 0.79 7.33 -8.95
N GLN A 55 1.65 6.43 -8.46
CA GLN A 55 2.99 6.78 -7.98
C GLN A 55 4.11 6.28 -8.91
N LEU A 56 5.16 7.09 -9.04
CA LEU A 56 6.40 6.73 -9.72
C LEU A 56 7.35 6.08 -8.72
N MET A 57 7.72 4.83 -8.96
CA MET A 57 8.50 4.02 -8.03
C MET A 57 9.99 4.14 -8.30
N VAL A 58 10.74 4.69 -7.34
CA VAL A 58 12.20 4.68 -7.31
C VAL A 58 12.67 3.47 -6.51
N ALA A 59 13.23 2.48 -7.19
CA ALA A 59 13.85 1.34 -6.53
C ALA A 59 15.23 1.72 -5.98
N THR A 60 15.40 1.59 -4.66
CA THR A 60 16.71 1.79 -4.02
C THR A 60 17.66 0.62 -4.28
N ASN A 61 17.12 -0.60 -4.42
CA ASN A 61 17.91 -1.76 -4.77
C ASN A 61 18.52 -1.59 -6.17
N ALA A 62 19.81 -1.88 -6.29
CA ALA A 62 20.56 -1.58 -7.50
C ALA A 62 20.07 -2.39 -8.69
N HIS A 63 19.72 -3.67 -8.50
CA HIS A 63 19.33 -4.59 -9.56
C HIS A 63 17.84 -4.93 -9.48
N ILE A 64 17.09 -4.54 -10.51
CA ILE A 64 15.66 -4.86 -10.65
C ILE A 64 15.45 -5.80 -11.83
N GLY A 65 14.62 -6.82 -11.66
CA GLY A 65 14.34 -7.85 -12.68
C GLY A 65 15.25 -9.08 -12.66
N ASN A 66 16.19 -9.15 -11.72
CA ASN A 66 17.20 -10.21 -11.64
C ASN A 66 16.62 -11.63 -11.43
N TYR A 67 15.43 -11.73 -10.84
CA TYR A 67 14.73 -13.02 -10.64
C TYR A 67 13.45 -13.14 -11.48
N GLY A 68 13.25 -12.27 -12.47
CA GLY A 68 12.15 -12.38 -13.44
C GLY A 68 10.79 -12.06 -12.80
N VAL A 69 9.74 -12.69 -13.30
CA VAL A 69 8.39 -12.60 -12.74
C VAL A 69 7.84 -13.97 -12.39
N ASN A 70 6.83 -14.02 -11.52
CA ASN A 70 6.07 -15.22 -11.17
C ASN A 70 4.58 -14.87 -11.03
N ASP A 71 3.70 -15.60 -11.68
CA ASP A 71 2.26 -15.29 -11.71
C ASP A 71 1.56 -15.40 -10.34
N LYS A 72 2.23 -16.00 -9.34
CA LYS A 72 1.73 -16.12 -7.96
C LYS A 72 2.18 -14.96 -7.06
N GLU A 73 3.19 -14.18 -7.46
CA GLU A 73 3.75 -13.03 -6.73
C GLU A 73 3.06 -11.72 -7.15
N VAL A 74 1.74 -11.79 -7.30
CA VAL A 74 0.89 -10.64 -7.62
C VAL A 74 -0.07 -10.36 -6.48
N GLU A 75 -0.11 -9.09 -6.07
CA GLU A 75 -0.92 -8.62 -4.96
C GLU A 75 -2.24 -7.97 -5.40
N SER A 76 -2.43 -7.78 -6.71
CA SER A 76 -3.72 -7.35 -7.30
C SER A 76 -3.89 -7.90 -8.72
N GLU A 77 -4.84 -7.35 -9.50
CA GLU A 77 -5.12 -7.78 -10.89
C GLU A 77 -4.04 -7.40 -11.91
N GLY A 78 -3.05 -6.59 -11.52
CA GLY A 78 -1.97 -6.18 -12.43
C GLY A 78 -1.02 -5.16 -11.80
N ILE A 79 -0.21 -4.51 -12.63
CA ILE A 79 0.71 -3.44 -12.21
C ILE A 79 -0.09 -2.21 -11.77
N LYS A 80 0.36 -1.58 -10.68
CA LYS A 80 -0.28 -0.42 -10.04
C LYS A 80 0.62 0.81 -10.00
N ILE A 81 1.95 0.64 -9.96
CA ILE A 81 2.88 1.77 -10.13
C ILE A 81 2.65 2.44 -11.49
N ALA A 82 2.79 3.77 -11.54
CA ALA A 82 2.67 4.54 -12.78
C ALA A 82 3.92 4.40 -13.68
N GLY A 83 5.06 4.09 -13.07
CA GLY A 83 6.33 3.93 -13.76
C GLY A 83 7.44 3.49 -12.82
N LEU A 84 8.51 2.92 -13.39
CA LEU A 84 9.69 2.47 -12.64
C LEU A 84 10.90 3.38 -12.93
N ILE A 85 11.61 3.74 -11.87
CA ILE A 85 12.92 4.38 -11.89
C ILE A 85 13.90 3.47 -11.15
N CYS A 86 14.93 3.00 -11.84
CA CYS A 86 15.92 2.08 -11.23
C CYS A 86 17.36 2.43 -11.63
N ARG A 87 18.32 1.88 -10.88
CA ARG A 87 19.74 2.02 -11.21
C ARG A 87 20.14 1.05 -12.33
N ASN A 88 20.02 -0.25 -12.08
CA ASN A 88 20.31 -1.29 -13.07
C ASN A 88 19.05 -2.12 -13.35
N PHE A 89 18.60 -2.10 -14.61
CA PHE A 89 17.55 -3.00 -15.07
C PHE A 89 18.19 -4.30 -15.60
N SER A 90 17.70 -5.44 -15.14
CA SER A 90 18.19 -6.76 -15.54
C SER A 90 17.38 -7.29 -16.72
N PHE A 91 18.00 -7.34 -17.89
CA PHE A 91 17.40 -7.91 -19.10
C PHE A 91 17.41 -9.44 -19.12
N ILE A 92 18.22 -10.04 -18.25
CA ILE A 92 18.30 -11.48 -18.03
C ILE A 92 17.88 -11.73 -16.58
N HIS A 93 17.08 -12.77 -16.38
CA HIS A 93 16.69 -13.24 -15.06
C HIS A 93 17.23 -14.65 -14.80
N SER A 94 17.35 -15.01 -13.53
CA SER A 94 17.78 -16.34 -13.11
C SER A 94 17.05 -16.76 -11.84
N ARG A 95 15.98 -17.55 -11.99
CA ARG A 95 15.21 -18.15 -10.91
C ARG A 95 14.46 -19.35 -11.46
N VAL A 96 14.47 -20.48 -10.73
CA VAL A 96 13.94 -21.77 -11.20
C VAL A 96 12.44 -21.71 -11.48
N ASP A 97 11.72 -21.01 -10.64
CA ASP A 97 10.26 -20.84 -10.68
C ASP A 97 9.86 -19.50 -11.31
N SER A 98 10.67 -18.94 -12.22
CA SER A 98 10.27 -17.75 -12.98
C SER A 98 9.44 -18.13 -14.19
N ASP A 99 8.33 -17.43 -14.38
CA ASP A 99 7.41 -17.60 -15.51
C ASP A 99 7.78 -16.70 -16.72
N GLY A 100 8.75 -15.79 -16.55
CA GLY A 100 9.18 -14.89 -17.61
C GLY A 100 10.12 -13.78 -17.14
N ASN A 101 10.59 -12.96 -18.07
CA ASN A 101 11.43 -11.81 -17.74
C ASN A 101 10.59 -10.53 -17.49
N LEU A 102 11.17 -9.60 -16.72
CA LEU A 102 10.48 -8.37 -16.30
C LEU A 102 10.20 -7.42 -17.47
N LYS A 103 11.07 -7.38 -18.50
CA LYS A 103 10.90 -6.47 -19.64
C LYS A 103 9.64 -6.82 -20.43
N ASP A 104 9.48 -8.08 -20.80
CA ASP A 104 8.33 -8.55 -21.56
C ASP A 104 7.03 -8.35 -20.75
N TRP A 105 7.12 -8.52 -19.43
CA TRP A 105 6.01 -8.23 -18.52
C TRP A 105 5.64 -6.74 -18.52
N PHE A 106 6.62 -5.83 -18.52
CA PHE A 106 6.35 -4.39 -18.64
C PHE A 106 5.81 -4.00 -20.02
N GLU A 107 6.32 -4.60 -21.11
CA GLU A 107 5.80 -4.38 -22.47
C GLU A 107 4.33 -4.78 -22.57
N LYS A 108 3.97 -5.95 -22.02
CA LYS A 108 2.58 -6.43 -21.97
C LYS A 108 1.63 -5.46 -21.24
N HIS A 109 2.14 -4.74 -20.24
CA HIS A 109 1.36 -3.80 -19.43
C HIS A 109 1.56 -2.33 -19.83
N ASN A 110 2.33 -2.06 -20.90
CA ASN A 110 2.71 -0.71 -21.33
C ASN A 110 3.32 0.15 -20.20
N LEU A 111 4.09 -0.46 -19.29
CA LEU A 111 4.68 0.27 -18.16
C LEU A 111 5.98 0.96 -18.59
N VAL A 112 6.02 2.29 -18.47
CA VAL A 112 7.23 3.07 -18.70
C VAL A 112 8.24 2.81 -17.59
N ALA A 113 9.46 2.47 -17.97
CA ALA A 113 10.55 2.24 -17.04
C ALA A 113 11.87 2.84 -17.54
N ILE A 114 12.56 3.51 -16.63
CA ILE A 114 13.86 4.12 -16.87
C ILE A 114 14.91 3.53 -15.93
N SER A 115 16.12 3.42 -16.46
CA SER A 115 17.29 2.85 -15.81
C SER A 115 18.50 3.76 -15.95
N ASP A 116 19.66 3.39 -15.40
CA ASP A 116 20.88 4.20 -15.34
C ASP A 116 20.73 5.53 -14.58
N VAL A 117 19.63 5.72 -13.88
CA VAL A 117 19.42 6.87 -12.98
C VAL A 117 20.27 6.66 -11.73
N ASP A 118 20.90 7.72 -11.22
CA ASP A 118 21.50 7.69 -9.88
C ASP A 118 20.40 7.70 -8.82
N THR A 119 19.84 6.52 -8.55
CA THR A 119 18.72 6.37 -7.60
C THR A 119 19.13 6.73 -6.18
N ARG A 120 20.42 6.64 -5.82
CA ARG A 120 20.89 7.10 -4.51
C ARG A 120 20.82 8.61 -4.41
N ALA A 121 21.32 9.34 -5.41
CA ALA A 121 21.22 10.80 -5.44
C ALA A 121 19.76 11.27 -5.45
N LEU A 122 18.91 10.61 -6.25
CA LEU A 122 17.48 10.90 -6.31
C LEU A 122 16.78 10.65 -4.97
N VAL A 123 17.06 9.52 -4.31
CA VAL A 123 16.48 9.21 -2.99
C VAL A 123 16.97 10.18 -1.92
N SER A 124 18.25 10.54 -1.91
CA SER A 124 18.76 11.58 -1.01
C SER A 124 18.05 12.92 -1.26
N TYR A 125 17.85 13.29 -2.53
CA TYR A 125 17.15 14.51 -2.89
C TYR A 125 15.69 14.51 -2.40
N ILE A 126 14.94 13.44 -2.66
CA ILE A 126 13.56 13.30 -2.17
C ILE A 126 13.55 13.36 -0.65
N ARG A 127 14.46 12.66 0.04
CA ARG A 127 14.48 12.65 1.50
C ARG A 127 14.66 14.05 2.10
N ASP A 128 15.48 14.89 1.46
CA ASP A 128 15.83 16.22 1.94
C ASP A 128 14.80 17.30 1.51
N ASN A 129 14.02 17.07 0.45
CA ASN A 129 13.06 18.04 -0.13
C ASN A 129 11.59 17.60 -0.07
N GLY A 130 11.31 16.37 0.34
CA GLY A 130 9.98 15.76 0.42
C GLY A 130 9.54 15.07 -0.87
N ALA A 131 8.49 14.25 -0.75
CA ALA A 131 7.79 13.67 -1.89
C ALA A 131 7.08 14.75 -2.72
N MET A 132 7.11 14.61 -4.04
CA MET A 132 6.52 15.57 -4.98
C MET A 132 6.09 14.90 -6.27
N ASN A 133 5.30 15.58 -7.08
CA ASN A 133 4.98 15.09 -8.41
C ASN A 133 6.23 15.05 -9.30
N ALA A 134 6.31 14.05 -10.15
CA ALA A 134 7.36 13.91 -11.14
C ALA A 134 6.79 13.36 -12.46
N ILE A 135 7.59 13.51 -13.50
CA ILE A 135 7.34 12.95 -14.82
C ILE A 135 8.59 12.19 -15.28
N ILE A 136 8.41 10.96 -15.75
CA ILE A 136 9.44 10.22 -16.47
C ILE A 136 9.12 10.22 -17.95
N SER A 137 10.11 10.44 -18.80
CA SER A 137 9.88 10.49 -20.24
C SER A 137 11.10 10.09 -21.07
N THR A 138 10.83 9.59 -22.28
CA THR A 138 11.82 9.43 -23.35
C THR A 138 11.94 10.65 -24.28
N GLU A 139 11.08 11.65 -24.11
CA GLU A 139 11.06 12.90 -24.90
C GLU A 139 12.02 13.94 -24.31
N VAL A 140 13.29 13.58 -24.19
CA VAL A 140 14.29 14.37 -23.46
C VAL A 140 14.59 15.75 -24.05
N ASP A 141 14.21 15.99 -25.31
CA ASP A 141 14.47 17.25 -26.01
C ASP A 141 13.33 18.28 -25.81
N ASN A 142 12.23 17.91 -25.14
CA ASN A 142 11.04 18.76 -24.97
C ASN A 142 10.71 19.05 -23.50
N ILE A 143 11.71 19.50 -22.74
CA ILE A 143 11.60 19.73 -21.30
C ILE A 143 10.47 20.72 -20.93
N GLU A 144 10.27 21.77 -21.72
CA GLU A 144 9.24 22.78 -21.43
C GLU A 144 7.82 22.21 -21.56
N GLU A 145 7.59 21.29 -22.49
CA GLU A 145 6.30 20.61 -22.58
C GLU A 145 6.10 19.61 -21.42
N LEU A 146 7.15 18.89 -21.03
CA LEU A 146 7.11 17.99 -19.87
C LEU A 146 6.81 18.75 -18.57
N LYS A 147 7.31 19.99 -18.42
CA LYS A 147 6.95 20.87 -17.29
C LYS A 147 5.47 21.23 -17.27
N LYS A 148 4.88 21.53 -18.43
CA LYS A 148 3.44 21.82 -18.52
C LYS A 148 2.61 20.60 -18.13
N GLN A 149 2.94 19.43 -18.69
CA GLN A 149 2.26 18.18 -18.35
C GLN A 149 2.39 17.87 -16.85
N LEU A 150 3.57 18.09 -16.27
CA LEU A 150 3.79 17.87 -14.84
C LEU A 150 2.97 18.83 -13.97
N ALA A 151 2.78 20.07 -14.39
CA ALA A 151 1.97 21.05 -13.66
C ALA A 151 0.47 20.69 -13.63
N GLU A 152 0.00 19.84 -14.55
CA GLU A 152 -1.39 19.34 -14.58
C GLU A 152 -1.62 18.13 -13.67
N VAL A 153 -0.54 17.53 -13.13
CA VAL A 153 -0.64 16.35 -12.26
C VAL A 153 -1.24 16.77 -10.91
N PRO A 154 -2.35 16.15 -10.45
CA PRO A 154 -2.97 16.51 -9.18
C PRO A 154 -2.04 16.19 -8.00
N SER A 155 -2.16 16.96 -6.91
CA SER A 155 -1.51 16.60 -5.66
C SER A 155 -2.07 15.28 -5.13
N MET A 156 -1.25 14.48 -4.46
CA MET A 156 -1.72 13.31 -3.70
C MET A 156 -2.57 13.71 -2.49
N GLU A 157 -2.35 14.89 -1.93
CA GLU A 157 -3.16 15.44 -0.83
C GLU A 157 -4.55 15.81 -1.34
N GLY A 158 -5.58 15.31 -0.66
CA GLY A 158 -6.98 15.42 -1.08
C GLY A 158 -7.37 14.53 -2.26
N LEU A 159 -6.49 13.63 -2.73
CA LEU A 159 -6.77 12.79 -3.90
C LEU A 159 -7.33 11.42 -3.49
N GLU A 160 -8.61 11.21 -3.78
CA GLU A 160 -9.28 9.93 -3.67
C GLU A 160 -8.83 8.99 -4.80
N LEU A 161 -8.21 7.85 -4.46
CA LEU A 161 -7.71 6.87 -5.42
C LEU A 161 -8.30 5.45 -5.24
N ALA A 162 -9.01 5.18 -4.15
CA ALA A 162 -9.60 3.89 -3.88
C ALA A 162 -10.61 3.47 -4.98
N SER A 163 -11.38 4.42 -5.53
CA SER A 163 -12.33 4.20 -6.62
C SER A 163 -11.70 3.63 -7.89
N LYS A 164 -10.39 3.90 -8.11
CA LYS A 164 -9.64 3.44 -9.28
C LYS A 164 -9.15 2.00 -9.13
N VAL A 165 -8.97 1.53 -7.90
CA VAL A 165 -8.35 0.22 -7.62
C VAL A 165 -9.29 -0.79 -6.96
N SER A 166 -10.38 -0.33 -6.34
CA SER A 166 -11.41 -1.17 -5.76
C SER A 166 -12.08 -2.06 -6.79
N THR A 167 -12.47 -3.26 -6.35
CA THR A 167 -13.41 -4.12 -7.06
C THR A 167 -14.68 -3.36 -7.47
N LYS A 168 -15.28 -3.78 -8.58
CA LYS A 168 -16.53 -3.21 -9.10
C LYS A 168 -17.76 -3.92 -8.58
N GLU A 169 -17.65 -5.23 -8.37
CA GLU A 169 -18.72 -6.07 -7.85
C GLU A 169 -18.23 -6.85 -6.64
N PRO A 170 -19.12 -7.17 -5.67
CA PRO A 170 -18.75 -8.02 -4.55
C PRO A 170 -18.32 -9.42 -5.01
N TYR A 171 -17.31 -9.97 -4.36
CA TYR A 171 -16.84 -11.33 -4.63
C TYR A 171 -16.46 -12.05 -3.34
N PHE A 172 -16.26 -13.37 -3.44
CA PHE A 172 -15.99 -14.23 -2.29
C PHE A 172 -14.60 -14.85 -2.34
N VAL A 173 -14.00 -15.04 -1.16
CA VAL A 173 -12.70 -15.70 -0.99
C VAL A 173 -12.74 -16.63 0.23
N GLY A 174 -12.16 -17.82 0.11
CA GLY A 174 -12.10 -18.82 1.17
C GLY A 174 -13.09 -19.97 0.97
N ASP A 175 -13.21 -20.81 1.98
CA ASP A 175 -14.14 -21.96 1.97
C ASP A 175 -15.54 -21.51 2.41
N GLU A 176 -16.55 -21.73 1.57
CA GLU A 176 -17.95 -21.39 1.89
C GLU A 176 -18.48 -22.10 3.14
N LYS A 177 -17.86 -23.21 3.54
CA LYS A 177 -18.20 -23.97 4.75
C LYS A 177 -17.49 -23.45 6.00
N ALA A 178 -16.69 -22.40 5.89
CA ALA A 178 -15.99 -21.85 7.03
C ALA A 178 -16.97 -21.29 8.07
N ASN A 179 -16.66 -21.50 9.35
CA ASN A 179 -17.50 -21.07 10.46
C ASN A 179 -17.42 -19.57 10.77
N ILE A 180 -16.48 -18.85 10.15
CA ILE A 180 -16.25 -17.43 10.37
C ILE A 180 -16.51 -16.71 9.05
N LYS A 181 -17.41 -15.72 9.07
CA LYS A 181 -17.69 -14.84 7.95
C LYS A 181 -17.09 -13.47 8.17
N ILE A 182 -16.42 -12.92 7.16
CA ILE A 182 -15.83 -11.58 7.23
C ILE A 182 -16.33 -10.74 6.06
N SER A 183 -16.84 -9.54 6.34
CA SER A 183 -17.09 -8.53 5.33
C SER A 183 -15.87 -7.62 5.21
N ALA A 184 -15.23 -7.59 4.05
CA ALA A 184 -14.05 -6.77 3.78
C ALA A 184 -14.42 -5.60 2.86
N LEU A 185 -14.17 -4.36 3.29
CA LEU A 185 -14.26 -3.18 2.42
C LEU A 185 -12.96 -3.03 1.63
N ASP A 186 -13.06 -3.15 0.31
CA ASP A 186 -11.95 -3.01 -0.62
C ASP A 186 -11.75 -1.54 -0.98
N ILE A 187 -10.78 -0.93 -0.31
CA ILE A 187 -10.27 0.40 -0.67
C ILE A 187 -8.93 0.33 -1.41
N GLY A 188 -8.58 -0.84 -1.96
CA GLY A 188 -7.29 -1.15 -2.59
C GLY A 188 -6.63 -2.40 -2.01
N ILE A 189 -7.41 -3.46 -1.76
CA ILE A 189 -6.99 -4.63 -1.00
C ILE A 189 -5.89 -5.43 -1.70
N LYS A 190 -4.84 -5.76 -0.96
CA LYS A 190 -3.84 -6.75 -1.39
C LYS A 190 -4.37 -8.16 -1.22
N LYS A 191 -4.12 -9.01 -2.23
CA LYS A 191 -4.52 -10.42 -2.23
C LYS A 191 -3.98 -11.18 -1.02
N ASN A 192 -2.78 -10.87 -0.53
CA ASN A 192 -2.22 -11.61 0.62
C ASN A 192 -2.94 -11.35 1.94
N ILE A 193 -3.66 -10.22 2.08
CA ILE A 193 -4.56 -10.00 3.22
C ILE A 193 -5.66 -11.07 3.22
N LEU A 194 -6.31 -11.26 2.06
CA LEU A 194 -7.37 -12.24 1.88
C LEU A 194 -6.86 -13.67 2.08
N ARG A 195 -5.66 -13.99 1.58
CA ARG A 195 -5.01 -15.29 1.83
C ARG A 195 -4.78 -15.52 3.32
N ASN A 196 -4.33 -14.51 4.07
CA ASN A 196 -4.08 -14.61 5.51
C ASN A 196 -5.35 -14.83 6.34
N LEU A 197 -6.46 -14.17 5.97
CA LEU A 197 -7.76 -14.37 6.59
C LEU A 197 -8.32 -15.76 6.24
N ALA A 198 -8.31 -16.15 4.96
CA ALA A 198 -8.81 -17.44 4.51
C ALA A 198 -8.05 -18.62 5.13
N LYS A 199 -6.71 -18.51 5.25
CA LYS A 199 -5.86 -19.50 5.92
C LYS A 199 -6.26 -19.75 7.38
N ARG A 200 -6.90 -18.78 8.03
CA ARG A 200 -7.40 -18.88 9.41
C ARG A 200 -8.86 -19.33 9.50
N GLY A 201 -9.41 -19.84 8.40
CA GLY A 201 -10.76 -20.38 8.35
C GLY A 201 -11.84 -19.30 8.27
N ALA A 202 -11.57 -18.20 7.58
CA ALA A 202 -12.58 -17.19 7.27
C ALA A 202 -13.11 -17.36 5.84
N TYR A 203 -14.43 -17.24 5.68
CA TYR A 203 -15.09 -16.99 4.41
C TYR A 203 -15.33 -15.49 4.26
N ILE A 204 -14.67 -14.88 3.29
CA ILE A 204 -14.64 -13.43 3.13
C ILE A 204 -15.53 -13.03 1.97
N LYS A 205 -16.41 -12.06 2.18
CA LYS A 205 -17.08 -11.32 1.11
C LYS A 205 -16.43 -9.95 1.00
N VAL A 206 -15.86 -9.66 -0.16
CA VAL A 206 -15.18 -8.40 -0.46
C VAL A 206 -16.15 -7.47 -1.16
N PHE A 207 -16.22 -6.22 -0.72
CA PHE A 207 -17.17 -5.22 -1.16
C PHE A 207 -16.46 -3.98 -1.74
N PRO A 208 -17.03 -3.33 -2.79
CA PRO A 208 -16.48 -2.09 -3.33
C PRO A 208 -16.29 -0.98 -2.29
N TYR A 209 -15.31 -0.08 -2.52
CA TYR A 209 -14.91 1.01 -1.62
C TYR A 209 -16.05 1.91 -1.11
N ASN A 210 -17.11 2.09 -1.90
CA ASN A 210 -18.26 2.95 -1.62
C ASN A 210 -19.49 2.18 -1.08
N SER A 211 -19.30 0.92 -0.69
CA SER A 211 -20.37 0.11 -0.11
C SER A 211 -20.77 0.67 1.26
N LYS A 212 -22.07 0.68 1.54
CA LYS A 212 -22.60 1.15 2.82
C LYS A 212 -22.52 0.04 3.86
N PHE A 213 -22.62 0.42 5.13
CA PHE A 213 -22.66 -0.54 6.24
C PHE A 213 -23.74 -1.63 6.03
N SER A 214 -24.93 -1.25 5.54
CA SER A 214 -26.02 -2.19 5.25
C SER A 214 -25.65 -3.25 4.21
N ASP A 215 -24.81 -2.90 3.23
CA ASP A 215 -24.35 -3.83 2.20
C ASP A 215 -23.42 -4.88 2.81
N LEU A 216 -22.50 -4.45 3.66
CA LEU A 216 -21.57 -5.32 4.39
C LEU A 216 -22.32 -6.21 5.40
N GLU A 217 -23.29 -5.65 6.11
CA GLU A 217 -24.14 -6.35 7.09
C GLU A 217 -25.03 -7.41 6.43
N SER A 218 -25.43 -7.24 5.16
CA SER A 218 -26.27 -8.20 4.42
C SER A 218 -25.66 -9.60 4.29
N PHE A 219 -24.34 -9.73 4.48
CA PHE A 219 -23.66 -11.02 4.47
C PHE A 219 -23.79 -11.77 5.81
N HIS A 220 -24.33 -11.11 6.84
CA HIS A 220 -24.31 -11.56 8.23
C HIS A 220 -22.88 -11.96 8.67
N PRO A 221 -21.91 -11.04 8.57
CA PRO A 221 -20.53 -11.33 8.94
C PRO A 221 -20.39 -11.45 10.46
N ASP A 222 -19.40 -12.25 10.89
CA ASP A 222 -18.96 -12.31 12.28
C ASP A 222 -17.92 -11.21 12.60
N GLY A 223 -17.31 -10.60 11.57
CA GLY A 223 -16.35 -9.50 11.70
C GLY A 223 -16.19 -8.67 10.44
N TYR A 224 -15.65 -7.47 10.60
CA TYR A 224 -15.48 -6.49 9.54
C TYR A 224 -14.01 -6.16 9.37
N PHE A 225 -13.61 -5.93 8.12
CA PHE A 225 -12.24 -5.61 7.76
C PHE A 225 -12.20 -4.42 6.80
N ILE A 226 -11.29 -3.46 7.02
CA ILE A 226 -11.05 -2.34 6.10
C ILE A 226 -9.61 -2.43 5.58
N SER A 227 -9.46 -2.55 4.26
CA SER A 227 -8.18 -2.87 3.63
C SER A 227 -7.18 -1.72 3.61
N ASN A 228 -5.98 -2.04 3.13
CA ASN A 228 -5.06 -1.03 2.61
C ASN A 228 -5.62 -0.38 1.33
N GLY A 229 -4.95 0.68 0.87
CA GLY A 229 -5.27 1.34 -0.38
C GLY A 229 -4.36 2.53 -0.70
N PRO A 230 -4.57 3.18 -1.87
CA PRO A 230 -3.85 4.37 -2.29
C PRO A 230 -4.56 5.66 -1.88
N GLY A 231 -3.84 6.78 -1.99
CA GLY A 231 -4.40 8.12 -1.89
C GLY A 231 -4.56 8.63 -0.46
N ASP A 232 -5.27 9.75 -0.35
CA ASP A 232 -5.60 10.40 0.90
C ASP A 232 -6.79 9.70 1.58
N PRO A 233 -6.74 9.43 2.90
CA PRO A 233 -7.88 8.88 3.64
C PRO A 233 -9.04 9.86 3.84
N GLU A 234 -8.82 11.17 3.91
CA GLU A 234 -9.86 12.15 4.27
C GLU A 234 -11.06 12.17 3.30
N PRO A 235 -10.88 12.07 1.98
CA PRO A 235 -11.99 12.03 1.03
C PRO A 235 -12.85 10.76 1.08
N LEU A 236 -12.45 9.72 1.83
CA LEU A 236 -13.16 8.43 1.88
C LEU A 236 -14.37 8.45 2.82
N GLU A 237 -15.29 9.39 2.60
CA GLU A 237 -16.45 9.60 3.47
C GLU A 237 -17.27 8.33 3.73
N ASP A 238 -17.49 7.51 2.70
CA ASP A 238 -18.30 6.30 2.82
C ASP A 238 -17.58 5.24 3.69
N ALA A 239 -16.27 5.09 3.54
CA ALA A 239 -15.46 4.18 4.36
C ALA A 239 -15.43 4.65 5.83
N ILE A 240 -15.33 5.96 6.06
CA ILE A 240 -15.38 6.55 7.40
C ILE A 240 -16.76 6.29 8.04
N LYS A 241 -17.85 6.51 7.31
CA LYS A 241 -19.23 6.22 7.78
C LYS A 241 -19.43 4.73 8.10
N VAL A 242 -18.86 3.83 7.28
CA VAL A 242 -18.85 2.38 7.55
C VAL A 242 -18.14 2.08 8.85
N ALA A 243 -16.92 2.59 9.05
CA ALA A 243 -16.17 2.40 10.29
C ALA A 243 -16.93 2.93 11.51
N GLN A 244 -17.52 4.12 11.42
CA GLN A 244 -18.33 4.72 12.48
C GLN A 244 -19.50 3.81 12.90
N GLU A 245 -20.25 3.25 11.94
CA GLU A 245 -21.37 2.35 12.25
C GLU A 245 -20.92 1.03 12.87
N ILE A 246 -19.82 0.43 12.40
CA ILE A 246 -19.24 -0.79 12.97
C ILE A 246 -18.79 -0.53 14.41
N ILE A 247 -18.06 0.58 14.65
CA ILE A 247 -17.58 0.99 15.97
C ILE A 247 -18.76 1.24 16.92
N LYS A 248 -19.77 1.99 16.48
CA LYS A 248 -20.97 2.31 17.27
C LYS A 248 -21.70 1.06 17.75
N ARG A 249 -21.75 0.02 16.91
CA ARG A 249 -22.38 -1.27 17.21
C ARG A 249 -21.49 -2.28 17.96
N ASP A 250 -20.24 -1.90 18.25
CA ASP A 250 -19.24 -2.76 18.89
C ASP A 250 -19.02 -4.11 18.18
N LEU A 251 -18.96 -4.06 16.85
CA LEU A 251 -18.69 -5.23 16.02
C LEU A 251 -17.18 -5.39 15.82
N PRO A 252 -16.65 -6.62 15.76
CA PRO A 252 -15.22 -6.84 15.54
C PRO A 252 -14.72 -6.16 14.27
N LEU A 253 -13.71 -5.29 14.39
CA LEU A 253 -13.16 -4.51 13.29
C LEU A 253 -11.64 -4.54 13.31
N PHE A 254 -11.05 -4.83 12.15
CA PHE A 254 -9.62 -4.71 11.91
C PHE A 254 -9.33 -3.86 10.66
N GLY A 255 -8.48 -2.86 10.80
CA GLY A 255 -8.02 -2.02 9.68
C GLY A 255 -6.51 -2.11 9.45
N ILE A 256 -6.09 -2.12 8.18
CA ILE A 256 -4.68 -2.15 7.77
C ILE A 256 -4.37 -0.93 6.90
N CYS A 257 -3.25 -0.25 7.17
CA CYS A 257 -2.75 0.90 6.41
C CYS A 257 -3.80 2.01 6.22
N LEU A 258 -4.44 2.09 5.05
CA LEU A 258 -5.50 3.05 4.79
C LEU A 258 -6.71 2.79 5.71
N GLY A 259 -7.04 1.53 5.98
CA GLY A 259 -8.06 1.16 6.96
C GLY A 259 -7.73 1.58 8.40
N HIS A 260 -6.45 1.67 8.76
CA HIS A 260 -6.04 2.24 10.05
C HIS A 260 -6.36 3.73 10.14
N GLN A 261 -6.08 4.47 9.08
CA GLN A 261 -6.37 5.91 8.98
C GLN A 261 -7.88 6.18 8.96
N VAL A 262 -8.66 5.38 8.22
CA VAL A 262 -10.12 5.46 8.22
C VAL A 262 -10.71 5.23 9.61
N ILE A 263 -10.18 4.26 10.38
CA ILE A 263 -10.61 4.02 11.77
C ILE A 263 -10.25 5.20 12.68
N ALA A 264 -9.08 5.82 12.50
CA ALA A 264 -8.71 7.01 13.27
C ALA A 264 -9.64 8.19 12.96
N LEU A 265 -9.89 8.48 11.68
CA LEU A 265 -10.83 9.52 11.24
C LEU A 265 -12.25 9.27 11.75
N ALA A 266 -12.70 8.01 11.78
CA ALA A 266 -14.00 7.63 12.35
C ALA A 266 -14.13 7.96 13.85
N ASN A 267 -13.01 8.08 14.57
CA ASN A 267 -12.94 8.51 15.97
C ASN A 267 -12.54 9.99 16.11
N GLY A 268 -12.55 10.77 15.03
CA GLY A 268 -12.21 12.20 15.07
C GLY A 268 -10.72 12.49 15.26
N ILE A 269 -9.84 11.52 15.02
CA ILE A 269 -8.39 11.72 15.00
C ILE A 269 -7.99 12.06 13.56
N SER A 270 -7.37 13.23 13.38
CA SER A 270 -6.95 13.74 12.08
C SER A 270 -5.77 12.95 11.47
N THR A 271 -5.59 13.11 10.17
CA THR A 271 -4.46 12.58 9.41
C THR A 271 -3.59 13.72 8.89
N TYR A 272 -2.33 13.42 8.57
CA TYR A 272 -1.44 14.37 7.92
C TYR A 272 -0.58 13.67 6.87
N LYS A 273 -0.21 14.41 5.83
CA LYS A 273 0.75 13.96 4.82
C LYS A 273 2.17 13.98 5.38
N MET A 274 2.87 12.86 5.26
CA MET A 274 4.25 12.73 5.70
C MET A 274 5.21 13.36 4.70
N HIS A 275 6.36 13.82 5.18
CA HIS A 275 7.40 14.41 4.32
C HIS A 275 7.87 13.46 3.21
N ASN A 276 8.15 12.20 3.57
CA ASN A 276 8.56 11.15 2.61
C ASN A 276 7.70 9.88 2.68
N GLY A 277 6.95 9.68 3.77
CA GLY A 277 6.26 8.43 4.06
C GLY A 277 7.18 7.27 4.43
N HIS A 278 6.59 6.11 4.71
CA HIS A 278 7.31 4.86 4.99
C HIS A 278 7.07 3.85 3.87
N ARG A 279 8.17 3.41 3.25
CA ARG A 279 8.17 2.55 2.07
C ARG A 279 9.36 1.61 2.09
N GLY A 280 9.15 0.39 2.53
CA GLY A 280 10.23 -0.55 2.78
C GLY A 280 9.80 -1.82 3.49
N ILE A 281 10.73 -2.77 3.58
CA ILE A 281 10.53 -4.07 4.25
C ILE A 281 11.37 -4.21 5.53
N ASN A 282 11.88 -3.09 6.05
CA ASN A 282 12.85 -3.05 7.15
C ASN A 282 12.50 -2.03 8.22
N HIS A 283 11.22 -1.65 8.34
CA HIS A 283 10.78 -0.61 9.26
C HIS A 283 10.56 -1.17 10.67
N PRO A 284 11.29 -0.67 11.70
CA PRO A 284 11.18 -1.16 13.06
C PRO A 284 9.98 -0.55 13.78
N VAL A 285 9.15 -1.40 14.38
CA VAL A 285 7.98 -1.01 15.17
C VAL A 285 8.07 -1.67 16.54
N ILE A 286 7.68 -0.96 17.60
CA ILE A 286 7.52 -1.53 18.93
C ILE A 286 6.03 -1.69 19.27
N ASN A 287 5.67 -2.89 19.72
CA ASN A 287 4.38 -3.16 20.33
C ASN A 287 4.43 -2.76 21.81
N LEU A 288 3.74 -1.69 22.16
CA LEU A 288 3.76 -1.10 23.51
C LEU A 288 3.07 -1.99 24.55
N LEU A 289 2.11 -2.82 24.13
CA LEU A 289 1.38 -3.72 25.04
C LEU A 289 2.26 -4.90 25.50
N THR A 290 3.18 -5.36 24.65
CA THR A 290 4.01 -6.54 24.91
C THR A 290 5.48 -6.21 25.16
N GLY A 291 5.93 -5.00 24.80
CA GLY A 291 7.33 -4.58 24.83
C GLY A 291 8.20 -5.22 23.74
N LYS A 292 7.62 -5.91 22.76
CA LYS A 292 8.36 -6.59 21.68
C LYS A 292 8.56 -5.66 20.47
N GLY A 293 9.72 -5.80 19.83
CA GLY A 293 10.02 -5.16 18.55
C GLY A 293 9.71 -6.07 17.36
N GLU A 294 9.30 -5.48 16.25
CA GLU A 294 8.91 -6.13 15.00
C GLU A 294 9.57 -5.40 13.83
N ILE A 295 10.04 -6.14 12.82
CA ILE A 295 10.39 -5.57 11.53
C ILE A 295 9.17 -5.69 10.63
N THR A 296 8.78 -4.60 9.99
CA THR A 296 7.50 -4.49 9.28
C THR A 296 7.68 -4.07 7.82
N SER A 297 6.73 -4.49 6.99
CA SER A 297 6.54 -3.98 5.63
C SER A 297 5.63 -2.75 5.68
N GLN A 298 6.07 -1.64 5.08
CA GLN A 298 5.34 -0.36 5.10
C GLN A 298 5.22 0.22 3.69
N ASN A 299 4.05 0.78 3.42
CA ASN A 299 3.75 1.54 2.20
C ASN A 299 2.66 2.59 2.48
N HIS A 300 3.03 3.72 3.08
CA HIS A 300 2.09 4.81 3.32
C HIS A 300 2.75 6.19 3.25
N GLY A 301 2.02 7.16 2.70
CA GLY A 301 2.41 8.58 2.63
C GLY A 301 1.71 9.47 3.65
N PHE A 302 0.73 8.93 4.39
CA PHE A 302 -0.05 9.63 5.41
C PHE A 302 0.09 8.92 6.75
N ALA A 303 -0.11 9.65 7.85
CA ALA A 303 -0.13 9.10 9.20
C ALA A 303 -1.21 9.79 10.04
N ILE A 304 -1.62 9.16 11.14
CA ILE A 304 -2.61 9.73 12.07
C ILE A 304 -1.92 10.66 13.08
N ASN A 305 -2.63 11.68 13.55
CA ASN A 305 -2.13 12.65 14.51
C ASN A 305 -1.87 11.99 15.88
N ARG A 306 -0.60 12.01 16.31
CA ARG A 306 -0.17 11.39 17.56
C ARG A 306 -0.73 12.10 18.79
N GLU A 307 -0.65 13.42 18.84
CA GLU A 307 -1.06 14.20 20.01
C GLU A 307 -2.56 14.03 20.27
N GLU A 308 -3.37 14.09 19.21
CA GLU A 308 -4.81 13.82 19.28
C GLU A 308 -5.10 12.38 19.74
N THR A 309 -4.34 11.40 19.25
CA THR A 309 -4.50 9.99 19.66
C THR A 309 -4.14 9.79 21.15
N GLU A 310 -3.09 10.44 21.65
CA GLU A 310 -2.63 10.29 23.03
C GLU A 310 -3.63 10.86 24.05
N VAL A 311 -4.31 11.95 23.71
CA VAL A 311 -5.33 12.57 24.60
C VAL A 311 -6.73 12.00 24.41
N HIS A 312 -6.96 11.14 23.40
CA HIS A 312 -8.28 10.59 23.12
C HIS A 312 -8.73 9.62 24.24
N PRO A 313 -9.92 9.80 24.83
CA PRO A 313 -10.36 9.01 25.97
C PRO A 313 -10.55 7.53 25.64
N ASP A 314 -11.07 7.21 24.45
CA ASP A 314 -11.47 5.85 24.07
C ASP A 314 -10.46 5.09 23.22
N VAL A 315 -9.37 5.74 22.78
CA VAL A 315 -8.36 5.17 21.88
C VAL A 315 -7.04 5.03 22.64
N GLU A 316 -6.30 3.98 22.33
CA GLU A 316 -4.98 3.71 22.90
C GLU A 316 -4.00 3.37 21.79
N ILE A 317 -2.82 4.00 21.81
CA ILE A 317 -1.71 3.65 20.92
C ILE A 317 -1.15 2.29 21.35
N THR A 318 -1.13 1.35 20.40
CA THR A 318 -0.61 -0.01 20.63
C THR A 318 0.77 -0.23 20.01
N HIS A 319 1.08 0.49 18.93
CA HIS A 319 2.34 0.35 18.22
C HIS A 319 2.92 1.73 17.87
N THR A 320 4.25 1.87 17.98
CA THR A 320 4.99 3.08 17.61
C THR A 320 6.13 2.72 16.68
N HIS A 321 6.34 3.52 15.63
CA HIS A 321 7.50 3.38 14.76
C HIS A 321 8.76 3.90 15.45
N LEU A 322 9.83 3.10 15.47
CA LEU A 322 11.00 3.36 16.31
C LEU A 322 11.95 4.42 15.76
N ASN A 323 11.90 4.72 14.45
CA ASN A 323 12.81 5.69 13.85
C ASN A 323 12.35 7.15 14.03
N ASP A 324 11.04 7.40 14.10
CA ASP A 324 10.48 8.76 14.06
C ASP A 324 9.26 8.96 14.99
N ASN A 325 8.90 7.95 15.79
CA ASN A 325 7.80 7.98 16.74
C ASN A 325 6.41 8.22 16.11
N THR A 326 6.18 7.95 14.84
CA THR A 326 4.81 7.99 14.31
C THR A 326 3.97 6.86 14.91
N VAL A 327 2.65 7.08 14.97
CA VAL A 327 1.72 6.04 15.42
C VAL A 327 1.69 4.92 14.38
N ALA A 328 1.91 3.69 14.83
CA ALA A 328 1.94 2.51 13.96
C ALA A 328 0.75 1.56 14.20
N GLY A 329 -0.05 1.80 15.24
CA GLY A 329 -1.26 1.03 15.52
C GLY A 329 -2.01 1.54 16.74
N ILE A 330 -3.32 1.31 16.75
CA ILE A 330 -4.26 1.74 17.80
C ILE A 330 -5.25 0.63 18.13
N ARG A 331 -5.86 0.70 19.32
CA ARG A 331 -7.07 -0.05 19.68
C ARG A 331 -8.05 0.86 20.39
N LEU A 332 -9.33 0.51 20.36
CA LEU A 332 -10.34 1.14 21.21
C LEU A 332 -10.41 0.38 22.54
N LYS A 333 -10.45 1.08 23.67
CA LYS A 333 -10.27 0.49 25.02
C LYS A 333 -11.36 -0.51 25.40
N ASP A 334 -12.61 -0.20 25.08
CA ASP A 334 -13.80 -0.96 25.47
C ASP A 334 -14.57 -1.53 24.27
N LYS A 335 -13.90 -1.68 23.11
CA LYS A 335 -14.51 -2.19 21.88
C LYS A 335 -13.62 -3.19 21.17
N ASN A 336 -14.22 -4.08 20.37
CA ASN A 336 -13.50 -5.07 19.58
C ASN A 336 -12.86 -4.49 18.29
N VAL A 337 -12.20 -3.33 18.40
CA VAL A 337 -11.68 -2.56 17.26
C VAL A 337 -10.20 -2.29 17.44
N PHE A 338 -9.40 -2.65 16.44
CA PHE A 338 -7.98 -2.29 16.39
C PHE A 338 -7.50 -2.12 14.96
N SER A 339 -6.36 -1.47 14.78
CA SER A 339 -5.77 -1.26 13.46
C SER A 339 -4.27 -1.02 13.53
N VAL A 340 -3.58 -1.27 12.40
CA VAL A 340 -2.15 -1.00 12.25
C VAL A 340 -1.85 -0.28 10.93
N GLN A 341 -0.87 0.60 10.97
CA GLN A 341 -0.47 1.45 9.84
C GLN A 341 0.39 0.70 8.80
N TYR A 342 1.11 -0.33 9.24
CA TYR A 342 1.96 -1.18 8.40
C TYR A 342 1.17 -2.38 7.84
N HIS A 343 1.85 -3.28 7.14
CA HIS A 343 1.26 -4.43 6.43
C HIS A 343 1.63 -5.76 7.10
N PRO A 344 0.79 -6.30 8.01
CA PRO A 344 1.00 -7.60 8.66
C PRO A 344 1.02 -8.77 7.67
N GLU A 345 0.37 -8.62 6.51
CA GLU A 345 0.40 -9.61 5.44
C GLU A 345 1.73 -9.60 4.68
N ALA A 346 2.58 -8.59 4.87
CA ALA A 346 3.80 -8.39 4.11
C ALA A 346 3.56 -8.48 2.61
N SER A 347 4.18 -9.44 1.91
CA SER A 347 4.08 -9.62 0.45
C SER A 347 4.37 -8.30 -0.29
N PRO A 348 5.63 -7.82 -0.26
CA PRO A 348 6.80 -8.51 0.30
C PRO A 348 7.14 -8.05 1.72
N GLY A 349 8.10 -8.74 2.33
CA GLY A 349 8.70 -8.35 3.61
C GLY A 349 8.60 -9.41 4.71
N PRO A 350 8.98 -9.04 5.94
CA PRO A 350 9.03 -9.93 7.11
C PRO A 350 7.64 -10.34 7.59
N ASN A 351 7.56 -11.49 8.27
CA ASN A 351 6.31 -12.06 8.78
C ASN A 351 6.08 -11.79 10.28
N ASP A 352 6.84 -10.88 10.89
CA ASP A 352 6.87 -10.65 12.35
C ASP A 352 5.48 -10.29 12.90
N ALA A 353 4.68 -9.55 12.13
CA ALA A 353 3.39 -9.04 12.56
C ALA A 353 2.18 -9.92 12.14
N VAL A 354 2.41 -11.09 11.51
CA VAL A 354 1.34 -11.97 11.01
C VAL A 354 0.35 -12.40 12.10
N TYR A 355 0.77 -12.38 13.38
CA TYR A 355 -0.07 -12.70 14.53
C TYR A 355 -1.31 -11.79 14.67
N LEU A 356 -1.30 -10.58 14.09
CA LEU A 356 -2.43 -9.65 14.15
C LEU A 356 -3.69 -10.23 13.48
N PHE A 357 -3.51 -11.08 12.47
CA PHE A 357 -4.63 -11.83 11.89
C PHE A 357 -5.18 -12.89 12.86
N ASP A 358 -4.33 -13.53 13.67
CA ASP A 358 -4.79 -14.47 14.71
C ASP A 358 -5.59 -13.71 15.78
N GLN A 359 -5.07 -12.56 16.23
CA GLN A 359 -5.77 -11.68 17.16
C GLN A 359 -7.15 -11.26 16.63
N PHE A 360 -7.26 -10.87 15.35
CA PHE A 360 -8.56 -10.51 14.77
C PHE A 360 -9.55 -11.68 14.77
N ILE A 361 -9.10 -12.85 14.36
CA ILE A 361 -9.93 -14.06 14.33
C ILE A 361 -10.39 -14.47 15.73
N ASP A 362 -9.53 -14.33 16.73
CA ASP A 362 -9.89 -14.61 18.12
C ASP A 362 -10.88 -13.58 18.69
N ASN A 363 -10.78 -12.31 18.31
CA ASN A 363 -11.79 -11.29 18.63
C ASN A 363 -13.15 -11.66 18.03
N VAL A 364 -13.18 -12.07 16.76
CA VAL A 364 -14.40 -12.49 16.07
C VAL A 364 -15.05 -13.69 16.75
N LYS A 365 -14.26 -14.72 17.09
CA LYS A 365 -14.78 -15.91 17.80
C LYS A 365 -15.38 -15.57 19.17
N ARG A 366 -14.71 -14.69 19.94
CA ARG A 366 -15.20 -14.26 21.25
C ARG A 366 -16.50 -13.48 21.16
N ALA A 367 -16.63 -12.57 20.20
CA ALA A 367 -17.88 -11.85 19.97
C ALA A 367 -19.02 -12.79 19.57
N LYS A 368 -18.73 -13.79 18.73
CA LYS A 368 -19.71 -14.80 18.31
C LYS A 368 -20.20 -15.68 19.46
N SER A 369 -19.32 -16.10 20.39
CA SER A 369 -19.72 -16.92 21.54
C SER A 369 -20.66 -16.16 22.48
N VAL A 370 -20.41 -14.87 22.71
CA VAL A 370 -21.27 -14.02 23.57
C VAL A 370 -22.67 -13.84 22.98
N LEU A 371 -22.82 -13.86 21.66
CA LEU A 371 -24.12 -13.77 20.99
C LEU A 371 -24.89 -15.11 20.95
N SER A 372 -24.23 -16.22 21.24
CA SER A 372 -24.83 -17.57 21.24
C SER A 372 -25.28 -18.05 22.62
N GLU A 373 -24.90 -17.34 23.68
CA GLU A 373 -25.42 -17.47 25.05
C GLU A 373 -26.60 -16.52 25.26
#